data_AF-A0A6B3HSC2-F1
#
_entry.id   AF-A0A6B3HSC2-F1
#
_cell.length_a   1.000
_cell.length_b   1.000
_cell.length_c   1.000
_cell.angle_alpha   90.00
_cell.angle_beta   90.00
_cell.angle_gamma   90.00
#
_symmetry.space_group_name_H-M   'P 1'
#
loop_
_entity.id
_entity.type
_entity.pdbx_description
1 polymer ?
#
loop_
_entity_poly.entity_id
_entity_poly.type
_entity_poly.pdbx_seq_one_letter_code
_entity_poly.pdbx_strand_id
1 'polypeptide(L)' 'AHQDADLFADPLRLLSGPEQDVTVRELLAGQLDLEKAGLDHVSWPDELRACLTTRGFADEVRAVLARSRELGLGPD' A
#
# COMPACT_ATOMS: atom_id res chain seq x y z
N ALA A 1 4.22 -18.22 4.61
CA ALA A 1 5.19 -18.13 5.72
C ALA A 1 4.50 -17.45 6.89
N HIS A 2 4.51 -18.03 8.09
CA HIS A 2 4.02 -17.38 9.30
C HIS A 2 5.21 -16.65 9.94
N GLN A 3 5.20 -15.32 9.99
CA GLN A 3 6.14 -14.55 10.80
C GLN A 3 5.67 -14.60 12.26
N ASP A 4 6.62 -14.78 13.18
CA ASP A 4 6.35 -14.88 14.61
C ASP A 4 5.86 -13.53 15.16
N ALA A 5 4.79 -13.54 15.95
CA ALA A 5 4.17 -12.33 16.48
C ALA A 5 5.10 -11.57 17.44
N ASP A 6 6.07 -12.27 18.03
CA ASP A 6 7.06 -11.72 18.95
C ASP A 6 8.13 -10.86 18.24
N LEU A 7 8.15 -10.85 16.90
CA LEU A 7 9.05 -10.02 16.10
C LEU A 7 8.60 -8.56 15.95
N PHE A 8 7.36 -8.25 16.33
CA PHE A 8 6.80 -6.90 16.20
C PHE A 8 7.01 -6.10 17.48
N ALA A 9 7.50 -4.85 17.35
CA ALA A 9 7.72 -3.97 18.49
C ALA A 9 6.44 -3.67 19.29
N ASP A 10 5.29 -3.77 18.63
CA ASP A 10 3.95 -3.68 19.22
C ASP A 10 3.12 -4.93 18.86
N PRO A 11 2.15 -5.32 19.72
CA PRO A 11 1.26 -6.43 19.42
C PRO A 11 0.56 -6.26 18.07
N LEU A 12 0.53 -7.34 17.28
CA LEU A 12 -0.20 -7.37 16.02
C LEU A 12 -1.68 -7.04 16.26
N ARG A 13 -2.12 -5.94 15.67
CA ARG A 13 -3.52 -5.52 15.69
C ARG A 13 -3.97 -5.11 14.30
N LEU A 14 -5.27 -5.20 14.07
CA LEU A 14 -5.87 -4.60 12.89
C LEU A 14 -5.78 -3.07 13.00
N LEU A 15 -5.35 -2.45 11.91
CA LEU A 15 -5.44 -1.01 11.74
C LEU A 15 -6.91 -0.61 11.60
N SER A 16 -7.29 0.49 12.26
CA SER A 16 -8.58 1.15 12.03
C SER A 16 -8.65 1.71 10.61
N GLY A 17 -9.87 2.01 10.12
CA GLY A 17 -10.06 2.59 8.78
C GLY A 17 -9.18 3.82 8.51
N PRO A 18 -9.13 4.82 9.42
CA PRO A 18 -8.23 5.97 9.27
C PRO A 18 -6.75 5.63 9.25
N GLU A 19 -6.29 4.67 10.07
CA GLU A 19 -4.90 4.23 10.09
C GLU A 19 -4.51 3.50 8.79
N GLN A 20 -5.41 2.68 8.25
CA GLN A 20 -5.22 2.06 6.94
C GLN A 20 -5.10 3.10 5.83
N ASP A 21 -5.95 4.13 5.86
CA ASP A 21 -5.90 5.24 4.89
C ASP A 21 -4.57 5.99 4.93
N VAL A 22 -4.08 6.33 6.12
CA VAL A 22 -2.74 6.93 6.29
C VAL A 22 -1.66 6.02 5.74
N THR A 23 -1.70 4.74 6.10
CA THR A 23 -0.71 3.74 5.67
C THR A 23 -0.66 3.63 4.14
N VAL A 24 -1.81 3.55 3.47
CA VAL A 24 -1.87 3.47 2.00
C VAL A 24 -1.29 4.73 1.36
N ARG A 25 -1.64 5.92 1.88
CA ARG A 25 -1.12 7.19 1.36
C ARG A 25 0.39 7.31 1.53
N GLU A 26 0.93 6.88 2.66
CA GLU A 26 2.38 6.88 2.92
C GLU A 26 3.12 5.92 1.98
N LEU A 27 2.59 4.71 1.77
CA LEU A 27 3.17 3.73 0.85
C LEU A 27 3.18 4.26 -0.60
N LEU A 28 2.09 4.88 -1.06
CA LEU A 28 2.00 5.45 -2.41
C LEU A 28 2.93 6.64 -2.60
N ALA A 29 2.97 7.56 -1.64
CA ALA A 29 3.89 8.71 -1.68
C ALA A 29 5.36 8.26 -1.68
N GLY A 30 5.69 7.24 -0.88
CA GLY A 30 7.04 6.68 -0.80
C GLY A 30 7.55 6.04 -2.09
N GLN A 31 6.67 5.66 -3.03
CA GLN A 31 7.09 5.09 -4.32
C GLN A 31 7.97 6.06 -5.12
N LEU A 32 7.71 7.37 -5.04
CA LEU A 32 8.50 8.38 -5.75
C LEU A 32 9.95 8.43 -5.26
N ASP A 33 10.18 8.17 -3.98
CA ASP A 33 11.53 8.19 -3.41
C ASP A 33 12.24 6.85 -3.60
N LEU A 34 11.50 5.74 -3.58
CA LEU A 34 12.02 4.43 -3.97
C LEU A 34 12.46 4.42 -5.44
N GLU A 35 11.67 5.00 -6.35
CA GLU A 35 12.00 5.13 -7.77
C GLU A 35 13.30 5.93 -7.97
N LYS A 36 13.44 7.09 -7.31
CA LYS A 36 14.68 7.89 -7.36
C LYS A 36 15.89 7.13 -6.83
N ALA A 37 15.70 6.27 -5.85
CA ALA A 37 16.75 5.45 -5.26
C ALA A 37 17.04 4.17 -6.06
N GLY A 38 16.25 3.85 -7.09
CA GLY A 38 16.31 2.57 -7.82
C GLY A 38 15.95 1.36 -6.95
N LEU A 39 15.08 1.57 -5.96
CA LEU A 39 14.61 0.56 -5.00
C LEU A 39 13.12 0.27 -5.15
N ASP A 40 12.48 0.76 -6.21
CA ASP A 40 11.09 0.46 -6.49
C ASP A 40 10.93 -0.99 -6.93
N HIS A 41 9.90 -1.64 -6.38
CA HIS A 41 9.48 -2.99 -6.80
C HIS A 41 8.28 -2.95 -7.75
N VAL A 42 7.64 -1.78 -7.89
CA VAL A 42 6.44 -1.57 -8.69
C VAL A 42 6.69 -0.41 -9.64
N SER A 43 6.77 -0.72 -10.94
CA SER A 43 6.87 0.30 -11.99
C SER A 43 5.47 0.84 -12.31
N TRP A 44 5.13 2.00 -11.75
CA TRP A 44 3.88 2.69 -12.09
C TRP A 44 3.95 3.31 -13.50
N PRO A 45 2.90 3.15 -14.32
CA PRO A 45 2.76 3.91 -15.57
C PRO A 45 2.82 5.41 -15.34
N ASP A 46 3.28 6.17 -16.34
CA ASP A 46 3.44 7.62 -16.26
C ASP A 46 2.16 8.34 -15.80
N GLU A 47 1.01 7.92 -16.31
CA GLU A 47 -0.27 8.55 -15.98
C GLU A 47 -0.64 8.35 -14.50
N LEU A 48 -0.32 7.18 -13.94
CA LEU A 48 -0.60 6.86 -12.54
C LEU A 48 0.44 7.45 -11.59
N ARG A 49 1.70 7.56 -12.02
CA ARG A 49 2.77 8.15 -11.21
C ARG A 49 2.42 9.56 -10.76
N ALA A 50 1.86 10.37 -11.67
CA ALA A 50 1.42 11.74 -11.36
C ALA A 50 0.32 11.79 -10.28
N CYS A 51 -0.41 10.71 -10.08
CA CYS A 51 -1.54 10.63 -9.16
C CYS A 51 -1.18 10.07 -7.77
N LEU A 52 0.05 9.56 -7.57
CA LEU A 52 0.47 8.84 -6.36
C LEU A 52 0.30 9.63 -5.05
N THR A 53 0.36 10.95 -5.11
CA THR A 53 0.23 11.83 -3.94
C THR A 53 -1.18 12.37 -3.74
N THR A 54 -2.12 11.99 -4.60
CA THR A 54 -3.51 12.45 -4.53
C THR A 54 -4.35 11.57 -3.63
N ARG A 55 -5.26 12.19 -2.88
CA ARG A 55 -6.21 11.47 -2.02
C ARG A 55 -7.13 10.54 -2.84
N GLY A 56 -7.66 11.02 -3.96
CA GLY A 56 -8.58 10.25 -4.80
C GLY A 56 -7.95 8.97 -5.34
N PHE A 57 -6.67 9.03 -5.75
CA PHE A 57 -5.98 7.83 -6.21
C PHE A 57 -5.76 6.81 -5.08
N ALA A 58 -5.42 7.27 -3.87
CA ALA A 58 -5.29 6.38 -2.71
C ALA A 58 -6.62 5.67 -2.38
N ASP A 59 -7.75 6.38 -2.50
CA ASP A 59 -9.09 5.80 -2.33
C ASP A 59 -9.38 4.72 -3.39
N GLU A 60 -9.05 4.96 -4.66
CA GLU A 60 -9.20 3.97 -5.73
C GLU A 60 -8.32 2.73 -5.52
N VAL A 61 -7.05 2.91 -5.16
CA VAL A 61 -6.15 1.79 -4.85
C VAL A 61 -6.71 0.95 -3.71
N ARG A 62 -7.22 1.59 -2.65
CA ARG A 62 -7.86 0.89 -1.53
C ARG A 62 -9.10 0.11 -1.96
N ALA A 63 -9.92 0.69 -2.83
CA ALA A 63 -11.10 0.01 -3.38
C ALA A 63 -10.71 -1.23 -4.21
N VAL A 64 -9.68 -1.11 -5.05
CA VAL A 64 -9.14 -2.25 -5.82
C VAL A 64 -8.62 -3.33 -4.90
N LEU A 65 -7.81 -3.00 -3.89
CA LEU A 65 -7.28 -3.97 -2.93
C LEU A 65 -8.40 -4.68 -2.15
N ALA A 66 -9.43 -3.95 -1.73
CA ALA A 66 -10.60 -4.55 -1.09
C ALA A 66 -11.31 -5.53 -2.03
N ARG A 67 -11.56 -5.13 -3.28
CA ARG A 67 -12.25 -5.96 -4.26
C ARG A 67 -11.44 -7.19 -4.67
N SER A 68 -10.13 -7.06 -4.85
CA SER A 68 -9.25 -8.20 -5.12
C SER A 68 -9.32 -9.24 -4.01
N ARG A 69 -9.33 -8.80 -2.74
CA ARG A 69 -9.48 -9.70 -1.59
C ARG A 69 -10.85 -10.39 -1.56
N GLU A 70 -11.92 -9.68 -1.89
CA GLU A 70 -13.26 -10.28 -2.03
C GLU A 70 -13.31 -11.37 -3.11
N LEU A 71 -12.52 -11.20 -4.18
CA LEU A 71 -12.40 -12.15 -5.28
C LEU A 71 -11.40 -13.29 -5.00
N GLY A 72 -10.73 -13.28 -3.84
CA GLY A 72 -9.70 -14.26 -3.51
C GLY A 72 -8.38 -14.10 -4.27
N LEU A 73 -8.12 -12.91 -4.83
CA LEU A 73 -6.89 -12.58 -5.54
C LEU A 73 -5.82 -12.13 -4.52
N GLY A 74 -4.77 -12.92 -4.38
CA GLY A 74 -3.58 -12.61 -3.58
C GLY A 74 -2.50 -11.87 -4.38
N PRO A 75 -1.45 -11.37 -3.71
CA PRO A 75 -0.33 -10.67 -4.33
C PRO A 75 0.73 -11.59 -5.00
N ASP A 76 0.43 -12.88 -5.14
CA ASP A 76 1.38 -13.93 -5.56
C ASP A 76 1.62 -14.00 -7.07
#